data_AF-A0ABD5WP28-F1
#
_entry.id   AF-A0ABD5WP28-F1
#
_cell.length_a   1.000
_cell.length_b   1.000
_cell.length_c   1.000
_cell.angle_alpha   90.00
_cell.angle_beta   90.00
_cell.angle_gamma   90.00
#
_symmetry.space_group_name_H-M   'P 1'
#
loop_
_entity.id
_entity.type
_entity.pdbx_description
1 polymer ?
#
loop_
_entity_poly.entity_id
_entity_poly.type
_entity_poly.pdbx_seq_one_letter_code
_entity_poly.pdbx_strand_id
1 'polypeptide(L)'
;MKADDDRYMNIEQFQSATTPGELVNSDGRMAFKPAPLPPTIEIEGELLDVFTEATTNVGQLSGIGSRVENPSMLISPFIYKEAVISSEIEGTRVTLSDVYEYEAGQDDPDGPNRNRVFRAKEVFKVIEKPVDELKYSL
;
A
#
# COMPACT_ATOMS: atom_id res chain seq x y z
N MET A 1 34.57 -18.25 -3.49
CA MET A 1 33.26 -18.57 -2.90
C MET A 1 32.59 -17.24 -2.61
N LYS A 2 31.87 -16.67 -3.59
CA LYS A 2 31.06 -15.47 -3.37
C LYS A 2 29.78 -15.98 -2.70
N ALA A 3 29.54 -15.59 -1.47
CA ALA A 3 28.26 -15.84 -0.83
C ALA A 3 27.22 -14.95 -1.53
N ASP A 4 26.12 -15.55 -1.97
CA ASP A 4 24.90 -14.84 -2.35
C ASP A 4 24.42 -14.04 -1.12
N ASP A 5 24.58 -12.72 -1.18
CA ASP A 5 24.50 -11.79 -0.03
C ASP A 5 23.20 -10.96 0.00
N ASP A 6 22.10 -11.48 -0.55
CA ASP A 6 20.80 -10.81 -0.52
C ASP A 6 20.11 -10.87 0.86
N ARG A 7 20.77 -11.49 1.86
CA ARG A 7 20.26 -11.63 3.23
C ARG A 7 20.67 -10.50 4.17
N TYR A 8 21.48 -9.56 3.69
CA TYR A 8 21.96 -8.43 4.48
C TYR A 8 21.58 -7.12 3.82
N MET A 9 21.27 -6.13 4.66
CA MET A 9 20.94 -4.77 4.24
C MET A 9 22.11 -4.19 3.43
N ASN A 10 21.84 -3.74 2.20
CA ASN A 10 22.84 -3.05 1.40
C ASN A 10 23.11 -1.66 1.98
N ILE A 11 24.19 -1.55 2.77
CA ILE A 11 24.55 -0.33 3.50
C ILE A 11 24.81 0.85 2.55
N GLU A 12 25.32 0.60 1.34
CA GLU A 12 25.63 1.66 0.36
C GLU A 12 24.37 2.46 -0.04
N GLN A 13 23.19 1.84 -0.02
CA GLN A 13 21.91 2.51 -0.33
C GLN A 13 21.48 3.54 0.74
N PHE A 14 22.09 3.50 1.93
CA PHE A 14 21.70 4.33 3.09
C PHE A 14 22.81 5.28 3.55
N GLN A 15 23.84 5.47 2.72
CA GLN A 15 24.98 6.34 3.01
C GLN A 15 24.92 7.71 2.31
N SER A 16 23.83 8.03 1.60
CA SER A 16 23.68 9.32 0.93
C SER A 16 23.52 10.47 1.94
N ALA A 17 24.09 11.63 1.62
CA ALA A 17 23.91 12.86 2.39
C ALA A 17 22.44 13.33 2.45
N THR A 18 21.57 12.81 1.57
CA THR A 18 20.15 13.14 1.50
C THR A 18 19.24 12.10 2.15
N THR A 19 19.78 11.04 2.75
CA THR A 19 18.97 10.00 3.38
C THR A 19 18.33 10.54 4.67
N PRO A 20 16.98 10.46 4.84
CA PRO A 20 16.29 10.98 6.02
C PRO A 20 16.39 9.97 7.18
N GLY A 21 17.57 9.84 7.76
CA GLY A 21 17.86 8.94 8.87
C GLY A 21 19.34 8.69 9.03
N GLU A 22 19.69 7.76 9.92
CA GLU A 22 21.07 7.42 10.24
C GLU A 22 21.29 5.91 10.32
N LEU A 23 22.50 5.46 10.00
CA LEU A 23 22.93 4.10 10.22
C LEU A 23 23.41 3.96 11.66
N VAL A 24 22.75 3.10 12.44
CA VAL A 24 23.10 2.82 13.83
C VAL A 24 23.61 1.39 13.98
N ASN A 25 24.48 1.17 14.97
CA ASN A 25 24.82 -0.18 15.39
C ASN A 25 23.78 -0.64 16.42
N SER A 26 23.00 -1.67 16.06
CA SER A 26 22.02 -2.33 16.91
C SER A 26 22.50 -3.76 17.16
N ASP A 27 22.90 -4.05 18.40
CA ASP A 27 23.38 -5.35 18.86
C ASP A 27 24.46 -6.01 17.99
N GLY A 28 25.43 -5.21 17.53
CA GLY A 28 26.54 -5.67 16.70
C GLY A 28 26.19 -5.79 15.20
N ARG A 29 25.00 -5.36 14.79
CA ARG A 29 24.56 -5.32 13.38
C ARG A 29 24.24 -3.88 12.98
N MET A 30 24.57 -3.53 11.74
CA MET A 30 24.18 -2.23 11.18
C MET A 30 22.68 -2.24 10.86
N ALA A 31 21.97 -1.21 11.30
CA ALA A 31 20.55 -1.01 11.05
C ALA A 31 20.28 0.45 10.64
N PHE A 32 19.24 0.68 9.84
CA PHE A 32 18.78 2.03 9.51
C PHE A 32 17.79 2.52 10.56
N LYS A 33 18.05 3.70 11.13
CA LYS A 33 17.14 4.43 12.02
C LYS A 33 16.57 5.63 11.25
N PRO A 34 15.29 5.60 10.86
CA PRO A 34 14.66 6.71 10.16
C PRO A 34 14.68 8.00 10.98
N ALA A 35 14.68 9.15 10.30
CA ALA A 35 14.42 10.43 10.94
C ALA A 35 13.02 10.42 11.59
N PRO A 36 12.83 11.11 12.73
CA PRO A 36 11.54 11.17 13.39
C PRO A 36 10.48 11.82 12.49
N LEU A 37 9.26 11.27 12.53
CA LEU A 37 8.11 11.84 11.85
C LEU A 37 7.38 12.86 12.75
N PRO A 38 6.78 13.93 12.19
CA PRO A 38 6.77 14.28 10.77
C PRO A 38 8.01 15.07 10.34
N PRO A 39 8.50 14.89 9.10
CA PRO A 39 9.54 15.76 8.55
C PRO A 39 8.98 17.16 8.28
N THR A 40 9.84 18.17 8.26
CA THR A 40 9.49 19.49 7.71
C THR A 40 9.49 19.41 6.19
N ILE A 41 8.35 19.72 5.58
CA ILE A 41 8.18 19.75 4.12
C ILE A 41 7.76 21.17 3.74
N GLU A 42 8.55 21.82 2.87
CA GLU A 42 8.18 23.09 2.27
C GLU A 42 7.29 22.82 1.05
N ILE A 43 6.03 23.24 1.11
CA ILE A 43 5.05 23.04 0.03
C ILE A 43 5.11 24.25 -0.91
N GLU A 44 6.01 24.18 -1.89
CA GLU A 44 6.23 25.25 -2.87
C GLU A 44 6.40 24.70 -4.29
N GLY A 45 6.29 25.56 -5.29
CA GLY A 45 6.50 25.22 -6.70
C GLY A 45 5.66 24.02 -7.16
N GLU A 46 6.31 23.06 -7.83
CA GLU A 46 5.67 21.86 -8.38
C GLU A 46 4.93 21.03 -7.31
N LEU A 47 5.46 20.97 -6.08
CA LEU A 47 4.80 20.22 -5.01
C LEU A 47 3.46 20.86 -4.63
N LEU A 48 3.40 22.20 -4.59
CA LEU A 48 2.15 22.93 -4.34
C LEU A 48 1.14 22.71 -5.47
N ASP A 49 1.61 22.68 -6.72
CA ASP A 49 0.75 22.45 -7.89
C ASP A 49 0.12 21.04 -7.83
N VAL A 50 0.95 20.00 -7.65
CA VAL A 50 0.48 18.61 -7.55
C VAL A 50 -0.41 18.42 -6.32
N PHE A 51 -0.07 19.02 -5.18
CA PHE A 51 -0.88 18.98 -3.98
C PHE A 51 -2.27 19.60 -4.20
N THR A 52 -2.32 20.75 -4.87
CA THR A 52 -3.56 21.46 -5.17
C THR A 52 -4.42 20.66 -6.15
N GLU A 53 -3.82 20.09 -7.19
CA GLU A 53 -4.50 19.23 -8.16
C GLU A 53 -5.08 17.99 -7.47
N ALA A 54 -4.27 17.28 -6.68
CA ALA A 54 -4.70 16.08 -5.96
C ALA A 54 -5.86 16.39 -5.01
N THR A 55 -5.74 17.46 -4.22
CA THR A 55 -6.80 17.88 -3.28
C THR A 55 -8.08 18.27 -4.01
N THR A 56 -7.97 18.96 -5.15
CA THR A 56 -9.12 19.33 -5.98
C THR A 56 -9.84 18.10 -6.53
N ASN A 57 -9.10 17.13 -7.06
CA ASN A 57 -9.67 15.90 -7.63
C ASN A 57 -10.36 15.05 -6.54
N VAL A 58 -9.77 14.94 -5.35
CA VAL A 58 -10.41 14.27 -4.21
C VAL A 58 -11.69 15.00 -3.79
N GLY A 59 -11.67 16.34 -3.74
CA GLY A 59 -12.85 17.15 -3.45
C GLY A 59 -13.97 16.99 -4.48
N GLN A 60 -13.63 16.94 -5.77
CA GLN A 60 -14.58 16.68 -6.85
C GLN A 60 -15.20 15.29 -6.73
N LEU A 61 -14.40 14.27 -6.47
CA LEU A 61 -14.87 12.89 -6.26
C LEU A 61 -15.84 12.84 -5.07
N SER A 62 -15.47 13.45 -3.93
CA SER A 62 -16.34 13.54 -2.75
C SER A 62 -17.67 14.22 -3.08
N GLY A 63 -17.63 15.31 -3.85
CA GLY A 63 -18.83 16.03 -4.25
C GLY A 63 -19.74 15.22 -5.20
N ILE A 64 -19.18 14.50 -6.16
CA ILE A 64 -19.97 13.64 -7.06
C ILE A 64 -20.53 12.45 -6.29
N GLY A 65 -19.70 11.78 -5.49
CA GLY A 65 -20.07 10.61 -4.70
C GLY A 65 -21.22 10.89 -3.72
N SER A 66 -21.27 12.09 -3.13
CA SER A 66 -22.36 12.48 -2.22
C SER A 66 -23.74 12.60 -2.88
N ARG A 67 -23.82 12.58 -4.21
CA ARG A 67 -25.06 12.70 -5.00
C ARG A 67 -25.57 11.36 -5.53
N VAL A 68 -24.82 10.29 -5.32
CA VAL A 68 -25.16 8.95 -5.80
C VAL A 68 -26.04 8.26 -4.76
N GLU A 69 -27.12 7.63 -5.20
CA GLU A 69 -28.07 6.93 -4.32
C GLU A 69 -27.43 5.76 -3.56
N ASN A 70 -26.52 5.04 -4.22
CA ASN A 70 -25.72 3.96 -3.61
C ASN A 70 -24.22 4.11 -3.97
N PRO A 71 -23.47 4.94 -3.22
CA PRO A 71 -22.05 5.17 -3.48
C PRO A 71 -21.21 3.89 -3.41
N SER A 72 -21.58 2.94 -2.55
CA SER A 72 -20.85 1.68 -2.37
C SER A 72 -20.81 0.88 -3.67
N MET A 73 -21.90 0.82 -4.44
CA MET A 73 -21.89 0.10 -5.73
C MET A 73 -20.90 0.70 -6.75
N LEU A 74 -20.61 1.99 -6.68
CA LEU A 74 -19.62 2.63 -7.54
C LEU A 74 -18.20 2.42 -7.04
N ILE A 75 -17.99 2.45 -5.71
CA ILE A 75 -16.65 2.41 -5.10
C ILE A 75 -16.12 0.98 -4.98
N SER A 76 -16.97 -0.02 -4.74
CA SER A 76 -16.55 -1.41 -4.54
C SER A 76 -15.59 -1.93 -5.63
N PRO A 77 -15.84 -1.76 -6.95
CA PRO A 77 -14.89 -2.19 -7.99
C PRO A 77 -13.49 -1.56 -7.88
N PHE A 78 -13.41 -0.32 -7.40
CA PHE A 78 -12.12 0.37 -7.22
C PHE A 78 -11.36 -0.16 -6.01
N ILE A 79 -12.07 -0.53 -4.93
CA ILE A 79 -11.47 -1.25 -3.81
C ILE A 79 -10.87 -2.56 -4.32
N TYR A 80 -11.63 -3.32 -5.14
CA TYR A 80 -11.16 -4.56 -5.74
C TYR A 80 -9.89 -4.41 -6.56
N LYS A 81 -9.88 -3.37 -7.40
CA LYS A 81 -8.72 -3.04 -8.21
C LYS A 81 -7.50 -2.66 -7.36
N GLU A 82 -7.69 -1.85 -6.32
CA GLU A 82 -6.60 -1.40 -5.46
C GLU A 82 -5.95 -2.56 -4.72
N ALA A 83 -6.74 -3.45 -4.13
CA ALA A 83 -6.19 -4.61 -3.41
C ALA A 83 -5.42 -5.56 -4.34
N VAL A 84 -5.85 -5.72 -5.60
CA VAL A 84 -5.13 -6.49 -6.61
C VAL A 84 -3.78 -5.83 -6.94
N ILE A 85 -3.76 -4.53 -7.20
CA ILE A 85 -2.54 -3.78 -7.53
C ILE A 85 -1.57 -3.76 -6.34
N SER A 86 -2.08 -3.51 -5.13
CA SER A 86 -1.31 -3.57 -3.89
C SER A 86 -0.68 -4.95 -3.68
N SER A 87 -1.46 -6.02 -3.90
CA SER A 87 -0.95 -7.40 -3.81
C SER A 87 0.14 -7.69 -4.86
N GLU A 88 0.03 -7.11 -6.05
CA GLU A 88 1.03 -7.26 -7.11
C GLU A 88 2.37 -6.60 -6.74
N ILE A 89 2.35 -5.44 -6.09
CA ILE A 89 3.56 -4.77 -5.57
C ILE A 89 4.28 -5.65 -4.54
N GLU A 90 3.53 -6.41 -3.74
CA GLU A 90 4.07 -7.38 -2.79
C GLU A 90 4.49 -8.72 -3.44
N GLY A 91 4.43 -8.83 -4.76
CA GLY A 91 4.84 -10.01 -5.53
C GLY A 91 3.76 -11.09 -5.65
N THR A 92 2.51 -10.79 -5.26
CA THR A 92 1.38 -11.71 -5.39
C THR A 92 0.65 -11.47 -6.71
N ARG A 93 0.77 -12.41 -7.65
CA ARG A 93 0.04 -12.35 -8.93
C ARG A 93 -1.39 -12.86 -8.80
N VAL A 94 -2.33 -11.94 -8.65
CA VAL A 94 -3.77 -12.17 -8.61
C VAL A 94 -4.44 -11.24 -9.60
N THR A 95 -5.50 -11.69 -10.28
CA THR A 95 -6.28 -10.84 -11.20
C THR A 95 -7.60 -10.43 -10.56
N LEU A 96 -8.21 -9.39 -11.11
CA LEU A 96 -9.56 -8.99 -10.69
C LEU A 96 -10.60 -10.09 -10.95
N SER A 97 -10.45 -10.87 -12.02
CA SER A 97 -11.29 -12.02 -12.33
C SER A 97 -11.18 -13.10 -11.26
N ASP A 98 -9.96 -13.44 -10.80
CA ASP A 98 -9.76 -14.41 -9.72
C ASP A 98 -10.50 -14.01 -8.44
N VAL A 99 -10.54 -12.70 -8.14
CA VAL A 99 -11.25 -12.16 -6.97
C VAL A 99 -12.77 -12.29 -7.15
N TYR A 100 -13.31 -11.93 -8.33
CA TYR A 100 -14.74 -12.04 -8.59
C TYR A 100 -15.25 -13.49 -8.66
N GLU A 101 -14.49 -14.40 -9.27
CA GLU A 101 -14.82 -15.83 -9.29
C GLU A 101 -14.89 -16.40 -7.86
N TYR A 102 -13.93 -16.01 -7.02
CA TYR A 102 -13.94 -16.36 -5.61
C TYR A 102 -15.16 -15.81 -4.85
N GLU A 103 -15.52 -14.54 -5.04
CA GLU A 103 -16.71 -13.96 -4.39
C GLU A 103 -18.02 -14.59 -4.87
N ALA A 104 -18.08 -15.03 -6.13
CA ALA A 104 -19.21 -15.75 -6.68
C ALA A 104 -19.33 -17.20 -6.15
N GLY A 105 -18.40 -17.65 -5.28
CA GLY A 105 -18.36 -19.02 -4.79
C GLY A 105 -17.97 -20.04 -5.87
N GLN A 106 -17.28 -19.58 -6.91
CA GLN A 106 -16.70 -20.42 -7.96
C GLN A 106 -15.23 -20.74 -7.67
N ASP A 107 -14.81 -20.64 -6.41
CA ASP A 107 -13.44 -20.93 -6.04
C ASP A 107 -13.14 -22.42 -6.21
N ASP A 108 -12.03 -22.71 -6.89
CA ASP A 108 -11.44 -24.04 -6.89
C ASP A 108 -10.56 -24.16 -5.63
N PRO A 109 -11.01 -24.88 -4.59
CA PRO A 109 -10.26 -25.01 -3.33
C PRO A 109 -8.91 -25.73 -3.50
N ASP A 110 -8.72 -26.42 -4.62
CA ASP A 110 -7.47 -27.11 -5.01
C ASP A 110 -6.74 -26.38 -6.16
N GLY A 111 -7.27 -25.23 -6.60
CA GLY A 111 -6.74 -24.45 -7.70
C GLY A 111 -5.45 -23.68 -7.36
N PRO A 112 -4.61 -23.37 -8.36
CA PRO A 112 -3.29 -22.76 -8.15
C PRO A 112 -3.33 -21.34 -7.54
N ASN A 113 -4.49 -20.69 -7.54
CA ASN A 113 -4.67 -19.30 -7.13
C ASN A 113 -5.23 -19.12 -5.72
N ARG A 114 -5.61 -20.20 -5.01
CA ARG A 114 -6.25 -20.12 -3.69
C ARG A 114 -5.50 -19.21 -2.71
N ASN A 115 -4.20 -19.46 -2.51
CA ASN A 115 -3.37 -18.68 -1.59
C ASN A 115 -3.17 -17.22 -2.02
N ARG A 116 -3.40 -16.91 -3.30
CA ARG A 116 -3.19 -15.58 -3.87
C ARG A 116 -4.40 -14.68 -3.67
N VAL A 117 -5.61 -15.24 -3.83
CA VAL A 117 -6.86 -14.54 -3.55
C VAL A 117 -6.99 -14.22 -2.06
N PHE A 118 -6.52 -15.10 -1.18
CA PHE A 118 -6.49 -14.83 0.27
C PHE A 118 -5.64 -13.61 0.64
N ARG A 119 -4.51 -13.38 -0.05
CA ARG A 119 -3.67 -12.19 0.18
C ARG A 119 -4.36 -10.90 -0.24
N ALA A 120 -4.99 -10.88 -1.42
CA ALA A 120 -5.82 -9.74 -1.82
C ALA A 120 -6.94 -9.47 -0.79
N LYS A 121 -7.51 -10.53 -0.19
CA LYS A 121 -8.48 -10.43 0.91
C LYS A 121 -7.95 -9.87 2.22
N GLU A 122 -6.69 -10.02 2.54
CA GLU A 122 -6.13 -9.31 3.70
C GLU A 122 -6.10 -7.80 3.45
N VAL A 123 -5.73 -7.38 2.25
CA VAL A 123 -5.78 -5.95 1.87
C VAL A 123 -7.22 -5.42 1.92
N PHE A 124 -8.21 -6.18 1.44
CA PHE A 124 -9.63 -5.83 1.58
C PHE A 124 -10.06 -5.61 3.03
N LYS A 125 -9.72 -6.54 3.92
CA LYS A 125 -10.07 -6.44 5.34
C LYS A 125 -9.47 -5.22 6.02
N VAL A 126 -8.35 -4.71 5.53
CA VAL A 126 -7.74 -3.48 6.06
C VAL A 126 -8.44 -2.24 5.50
N ILE A 127 -8.82 -2.25 4.22
CA ILE A 127 -9.47 -1.10 3.56
C ILE A 127 -10.92 -0.92 4.04
N GLU A 128 -11.66 -2.00 4.32
CA GLU A 128 -13.04 -1.93 4.83
C GLU A 128 -13.13 -1.55 6.31
N LYS A 129 -12.00 -1.55 7.04
CA LYS A 129 -12.01 -1.10 8.44
C LYS A 129 -12.25 0.41 8.49
N PRO A 130 -13.13 0.89 9.38
CA PRO A 130 -13.22 2.30 9.70
C PRO A 130 -11.84 2.84 10.06
N VAL A 131 -11.49 4.04 9.58
CA VAL A 131 -10.20 4.69 9.85
C VAL A 131 -9.89 4.77 11.36
N ASP A 132 -10.92 4.85 12.20
CA ASP A 132 -10.79 4.86 13.65
C ASP A 132 -10.33 3.53 14.27
N GLU A 133 -10.52 2.40 13.58
CA GLU A 133 -10.07 1.07 14.02
C GLU A 133 -8.60 0.79 13.68
N LEU A 134 -7.97 1.62 12.84
CA LEU A 134 -6.56 1.48 12.45
C LEU A 134 -5.57 2.03 13.50
N LYS A 135 -6.06 2.72 14.55
CA LYS A 135 -5.20 3.37 15.56
C LYS A 135 -4.59 2.44 16.63
N TYR A 136 -4.83 1.13 16.58
CA TYR A 136 -4.43 0.21 17.67
C TYR A 136 -3.58 -1.00 17.24
N SER A 137 -2.87 -0.95 16.10
CA SER A 137 -1.98 -2.05 15.68
C SER A 137 -0.50 -1.68 15.47
N LEU A 138 0.02 -0.66 16.17
CA LEU A 138 1.46 -0.37 16.26
C LEU A 138 1.99 -0.70 17.64
#